data_AF-A0A7Y3EBK0-F1
#
_entry.id   AF-A0A7Y3EBK0-F1
#
_cell.length_a   1.000
_cell.length_b   1.000
_cell.length_c   1.000
_cell.angle_alpha   90.00
_cell.angle_beta   90.00
_cell.angle_gamma   90.00
#
_symmetry.space_group_name_H-M   'P 1'
#
loop_
_entity.id
_entity.type
_entity.pdbx_description
1 polymer ?
#
loop_
_entity_poly.entity_id
_entity_poly.type
_entity_poly.pdbx_seq_one_letter_code
_entity_poly.pdbx_strand_id
1 'polypeptide(L)'
;MVIKQKKLFWQILLVHLAILLLTIFVVSWFSFRTFNNFYLAEKGIDLENRAYLIKSSVVELLRADDQSNLRKLVVDAGRSSGTRITIIEPDGLVIADTNENPEEMDNHRTRPEIDTAFAGVSGTSLRFSNTLGQRMLYTAIPLYAGDAHGNEGGDKEVVISVLRMSVPLTTIDGALADIRARILAGALLAVAGALLLTFLVSRSISRPLEEMTKGAEQYARGDFSRRMLHSTKAMASKEIASLATAMDQMADQLDETISTIVNQRNQLETVFSSMVEALIAVDREERIISINDATAQLFGIERQAAQGRLVQEAI
;
A
#
# COMPACT_ATOMS: atom_id res chain seq x y z
N MET A 1 33.18 7.98 -7.26
CA MET A 1 32.12 7.37 -6.42
C MET A 1 31.24 6.54 -7.35
N VAL A 2 31.44 5.22 -7.39
CA VAL A 2 30.69 4.33 -8.30
C VAL A 2 29.30 4.14 -7.70
N ILE A 3 28.28 4.74 -8.32
CA ILE A 3 26.89 4.51 -7.95
C ILE A 3 26.58 3.04 -8.28
N LYS A 4 26.50 2.19 -7.26
CA LYS A 4 25.98 0.82 -7.41
C LYS A 4 24.54 0.94 -7.91
N GLN A 5 24.34 0.77 -9.21
CA GLN A 5 23.01 0.74 -9.80
C GLN A 5 22.24 -0.44 -9.19
N LYS A 6 21.15 -0.15 -8.49
CA LYS A 6 20.28 -1.19 -7.92
C LYS A 6 19.64 -1.96 -9.08
N LYS A 7 19.60 -3.29 -9.00
CA LYS A 7 18.89 -4.11 -10.01
C LYS A 7 17.47 -3.56 -10.19
N LEU A 8 17.02 -3.46 -11.44
CA LEU A 8 15.69 -2.95 -11.83
C LEU A 8 14.57 -3.54 -10.95
N PHE A 9 14.69 -4.81 -10.60
CA PHE A 9 13.82 -5.51 -9.66
C PHE A 9 13.61 -4.76 -8.33
N TRP A 10 14.69 -4.35 -7.66
CA TRP A 10 14.61 -3.67 -6.36
C TRP A 10 14.00 -2.29 -6.47
N GLN A 11 14.21 -1.59 -7.59
CA GLN A 11 13.58 -0.30 -7.83
C GLN A 11 12.07 -0.44 -8.01
N ILE A 12 11.63 -1.40 -8.85
CA ILE A 12 10.22 -1.69 -9.07
C ILE A 12 9.56 -2.15 -7.77
N LEU A 13 10.16 -3.12 -7.07
CA LEU A 13 9.63 -3.68 -5.82
C LEU A 13 9.45 -2.60 -4.75
N LEU A 14 10.48 -1.78 -4.50
CA LEU A 14 10.42 -0.77 -3.44
C LEU A 14 9.37 0.30 -3.74
N VAL A 15 9.26 0.76 -4.99
CA VAL A 15 8.26 1.77 -5.37
C VAL A 15 6.85 1.19 -5.27
N HIS A 16 6.61 -0.01 -5.80
CA HIS A 16 5.28 -0.63 -5.73
C HIS A 16 4.89 -0.97 -4.29
N LEU A 17 5.83 -1.48 -3.49
CA LEU A 17 5.59 -1.76 -2.08
C LEU A 17 5.32 -0.48 -1.29
N ALA A 18 6.05 0.61 -1.56
CA ALA A 18 5.81 1.89 -0.90
C ALA A 18 4.41 2.45 -1.23
N ILE A 19 4.02 2.42 -2.52
CA ILE A 19 2.68 2.85 -2.95
C ILE A 19 1.62 1.97 -2.29
N LEU A 20 1.78 0.64 -2.32
CA LEU A 20 0.83 -0.29 -1.71
C LEU A 20 0.68 -0.05 -0.21
N LEU A 21 1.80 0.07 0.52
CA LEU A 21 1.77 0.33 1.95
C LEU A 21 1.11 1.68 2.26
N LEU A 22 1.37 2.71 1.45
CA LEU A 22 0.70 4.00 1.58
C LEU A 22 -0.81 3.88 1.34
N THR A 23 -1.23 3.17 0.29
CA THR A 23 -2.66 2.95 0.00
C THR A 23 -3.33 2.16 1.11
N ILE A 24 -2.73 1.06 1.58
CA ILE A 24 -3.23 0.27 2.70
C ILE A 24 -3.33 1.13 3.95
N PHE A 25 -2.32 1.94 4.25
CA PHE A 25 -2.33 2.83 5.40
C PHE A 25 -3.46 3.86 5.31
N VAL A 26 -3.60 4.55 4.18
CA VAL A 26 -4.64 5.57 3.97
C VAL A 26 -6.03 4.96 4.06
N VAL A 27 -6.26 3.83 3.38
CA VAL A 27 -7.56 3.13 3.40
C VAL A 27 -7.86 2.62 4.81
N SER A 28 -6.90 1.96 5.47
CA SER A 28 -7.11 1.42 6.83
C SER A 28 -7.37 2.53 7.83
N TRP A 29 -6.63 3.64 7.76
CA TRP A 29 -6.83 4.82 8.60
C TRP A 29 -8.21 5.44 8.38
N PHE A 30 -8.59 5.65 7.12
CA PHE A 30 -9.88 6.21 6.75
C PHE A 30 -11.03 5.30 7.20
N SER A 31 -10.95 4.00 6.91
CA SER A 31 -11.93 3.01 7.33
C SER A 31 -12.04 2.95 8.85
N PHE A 32 -10.92 2.90 9.58
CA PHE A 32 -10.92 2.85 11.04
C PHE A 32 -11.63 4.07 11.64
N ARG A 33 -11.30 5.28 11.16
CA ARG A 33 -11.92 6.52 11.63
C ARG A 33 -13.43 6.54 11.35
N THR A 34 -13.83 6.17 10.13
CA THR A 34 -15.23 6.17 9.70
C THR A 34 -16.04 5.14 10.48
N PHE A 35 -15.56 3.90 10.61
CA PHE A 35 -16.25 2.84 11.33
C PHE A 35 -16.42 3.16 12.82
N ASN A 36 -15.39 3.68 13.49
CA ASN A 36 -15.49 3.98 14.91
C ASN A 36 -16.56 5.06 15.20
N ASN A 37 -16.59 6.12 14.38
CA ASN A 37 -17.57 7.19 14.53
C ASN A 37 -18.98 6.71 14.18
N PHE A 38 -19.12 5.97 13.08
CA PHE A 38 -20.39 5.41 12.66
C PHE A 38 -20.96 4.47 13.73
N TYR A 39 -20.15 3.56 14.27
CA TYR A 39 -20.59 2.59 15.26
C TYR A 39 -21.02 3.25 16.58
N LEU A 40 -20.29 4.28 17.04
CA LEU A 40 -20.67 5.03 18.24
C LEU A 40 -21.98 5.82 18.04
N ALA A 41 -22.14 6.45 16.87
CA ALA A 41 -23.37 7.19 16.55
C ALA A 41 -24.58 6.24 16.46
N GLU A 42 -24.44 5.12 15.76
CA GLU A 42 -25.48 4.10 15.63
C GLU A 42 -25.87 3.53 17.00
N LYS A 43 -24.89 3.28 17.87
CA LYS A 43 -25.17 2.83 19.24
C LYS A 43 -25.86 3.89 20.09
N GLY A 44 -25.56 5.17 19.89
CA GLY A 44 -26.32 6.25 20.53
C GLY A 44 -27.80 6.23 20.13
N ILE A 45 -28.07 6.07 18.82
CA ILE A 45 -29.43 5.98 18.28
C ILE A 45 -30.18 4.73 18.78
N ASP A 46 -29.50 3.56 18.85
CA ASP A 46 -30.07 2.34 19.42
C ASP A 46 -30.48 2.53 20.90
N LEU A 47 -29.63 3.16 21.71
CA LEU A 47 -29.97 3.48 23.10
C LEU A 47 -31.13 4.47 23.22
N GLU A 48 -31.16 5.50 22.36
CA GLU A 48 -32.26 6.45 22.32
C GLU A 48 -33.59 5.75 21.99
N ASN A 49 -33.61 4.91 20.95
CA ASN A 49 -34.80 4.14 20.57
C ASN A 49 -35.27 3.22 21.70
N ARG A 50 -34.36 2.53 22.38
CA ARG A 50 -34.68 1.70 23.56
C ARG A 50 -35.25 2.53 24.70
N ALA A 51 -34.75 3.74 24.91
CA ALA A 51 -35.29 4.66 25.92
C ALA A 51 -36.73 5.06 25.58
N TYR A 52 -37.03 5.33 24.30
CA TYR A 52 -38.39 5.60 23.86
C TYR A 52 -39.36 4.43 24.05
N LEU A 53 -38.90 3.18 23.96
CA LEU A 53 -39.75 2.00 24.17
C LEU A 53 -40.29 1.88 25.61
N ILE A 54 -39.54 2.33 26.61
CA ILE A 54 -39.96 2.30 28.02
C ILE A 54 -40.43 3.66 28.54
N LYS A 55 -40.31 4.71 27.72
CA LYS A 55 -40.62 6.10 28.09
C LYS A 55 -42.02 6.23 28.69
N SER A 56 -43.03 5.65 28.04
CA SER A 56 -44.42 5.75 28.48
C SER A 56 -44.63 5.15 29.88
N SER A 57 -44.16 3.93 30.11
CA SER A 57 -44.25 3.27 31.42
C SER A 57 -43.49 4.02 32.52
N VAL A 58 -42.33 4.59 32.20
CA VAL A 58 -41.56 5.40 33.15
C VAL A 58 -42.33 6.69 33.50
N VAL A 59 -42.88 7.40 32.52
CA VAL A 59 -43.66 8.63 32.76
C VAL A 59 -44.92 8.34 33.60
N GLU A 60 -45.62 7.24 33.33
CA GLU A 60 -46.79 6.84 34.10
C GLU A 60 -46.46 6.61 35.59
N LEU A 61 -45.37 5.88 35.86
CA LEU A 61 -44.92 5.60 37.24
C LEU A 61 -44.41 6.86 37.95
N LEU A 62 -43.76 7.79 37.23
CA LEU A 62 -43.36 9.09 37.78
C LEU A 62 -44.57 9.94 38.15
N ARG A 63 -45.62 9.97 37.32
CA ARG A 63 -46.87 10.72 37.61
C ARG A 63 -47.62 10.12 38.80
N ALA A 64 -47.54 8.81 38.99
CA ALA A 64 -48.16 8.11 40.12
C ALA A 64 -47.36 8.20 41.43
N ASP A 65 -46.17 8.81 41.42
CA ASP A 65 -45.21 8.83 42.53
C ASP A 65 -44.86 7.42 43.08
N ASP A 66 -44.88 6.41 42.19
CA ASP A 66 -44.63 5.01 42.55
C ASP A 66 -43.15 4.65 42.37
N GLN A 67 -42.33 5.13 43.30
CA GLN A 67 -40.89 4.87 43.29
C GLN A 67 -40.54 3.38 43.36
N SER A 68 -41.36 2.57 44.04
CA SER A 68 -41.10 1.14 44.21
C SER A 68 -41.22 0.40 42.87
N ASN A 69 -42.31 0.62 42.14
CA ASN A 69 -42.48 -0.01 40.83
C ASN A 69 -41.57 0.61 39.76
N LEU A 70 -41.24 1.91 39.86
CA LEU A 70 -40.25 2.54 38.99
C LEU A 70 -38.88 1.88 39.13
N ARG A 71 -38.38 1.71 40.37
CA ARG A 71 -37.11 1.05 40.64
C ARG A 71 -37.11 -0.39 40.12
N LYS A 72 -38.21 -1.12 40.35
CA LYS A 72 -38.34 -2.50 39.85
C LYS A 72 -38.28 -2.57 38.32
N LEU A 73 -39.03 -1.71 37.61
CA LEU A 73 -39.01 -1.63 36.15
C LEU A 73 -37.61 -1.32 35.62
N VAL A 74 -36.93 -0.33 36.21
CA VAL A 74 -35.57 0.09 35.80
C VAL A 74 -34.56 -1.04 36.00
N VAL A 75 -34.66 -1.79 37.09
CA VAL A 75 -33.79 -2.94 37.36
C VAL A 75 -34.09 -4.11 36.41
N ASP A 76 -35.36 -4.47 36.23
CA ASP A 76 -35.77 -5.61 35.39
C ASP A 76 -35.49 -5.34 33.90
N ALA A 77 -35.86 -4.17 33.40
CA ALA A 77 -35.61 -3.76 32.03
C ALA A 77 -34.10 -3.60 31.76
N GLY A 78 -33.35 -3.05 32.71
CA GLY A 78 -31.92 -2.86 32.53
C GLY A 78 -31.14 -4.18 32.50
N ARG A 79 -31.46 -5.11 33.41
CA ARG A 79 -30.82 -6.45 33.45
C ARG A 79 -31.16 -7.30 32.23
N SER A 80 -32.41 -7.30 31.80
CA SER A 80 -32.85 -8.09 30.64
C SER A 80 -32.31 -7.55 29.31
N SER A 81 -32.16 -6.22 29.20
CA SER A 81 -31.61 -5.58 27.99
C SER A 81 -30.09 -5.46 27.98
N GLY A 82 -29.40 -5.79 29.06
CA GLY A 82 -27.96 -5.56 29.22
C GLY A 82 -27.58 -4.07 29.19
N THR A 83 -28.52 -3.18 29.51
CA THR A 83 -28.35 -1.73 29.44
C THR A 83 -28.51 -1.15 30.83
N ARG A 84 -27.59 -0.27 31.25
CA ARG A 84 -27.78 0.46 32.50
C ARG A 84 -28.76 1.60 32.28
N ILE A 85 -29.86 1.57 33.01
CA ILE A 85 -30.91 2.58 32.99
C ILE A 85 -30.78 3.42 34.26
N THR A 86 -30.87 4.74 34.12
CA THR A 86 -30.88 5.69 35.24
C THR A 86 -31.98 6.72 35.02
N ILE A 87 -32.74 7.05 36.06
CA ILE A 87 -33.72 8.14 36.07
C ILE A 87 -33.18 9.28 36.94
N ILE A 88 -33.20 10.49 36.42
CA ILE A 88 -32.60 11.67 37.04
C ILE A 88 -33.63 12.82 37.10
N GLU A 89 -33.73 13.45 38.27
CA GLU A 89 -34.58 14.62 38.53
C GLU A 89 -33.93 15.94 38.07
N PRO A 90 -34.70 17.06 37.95
CA PRO A 90 -34.20 18.34 37.44
C PRO A 90 -33.03 18.95 38.21
N ASP A 91 -32.91 18.63 39.50
CA ASP A 91 -31.81 19.03 40.37
C ASP A 91 -30.55 18.14 40.21
N GLY A 92 -30.66 17.05 39.43
CA GLY A 92 -29.61 16.07 39.18
C GLY A 92 -29.59 14.89 40.14
N LEU A 93 -30.56 14.77 41.06
CA LEU A 93 -30.70 13.62 41.93
C LEU A 93 -31.06 12.37 41.13
N VAL A 94 -30.43 11.24 41.45
CA VAL A 94 -30.77 9.95 40.85
C VAL A 94 -31.87 9.31 41.71
N ILE A 95 -32.97 8.90 41.10
CA ILE A 95 -34.12 8.30 41.81
C ILE A 95 -34.29 6.79 41.54
N ALA A 96 -33.73 6.32 40.42
CA ALA A 96 -33.67 4.90 40.07
C ALA A 96 -32.42 4.62 39.22
N ASP A 97 -31.75 3.50 39.48
CA ASP A 97 -30.62 2.99 38.68
C ASP A 97 -30.66 1.46 38.63
N THR A 98 -30.26 0.87 37.51
CA THR A 98 -30.24 -0.59 37.33
C THR A 98 -29.19 -1.30 38.19
N ASN A 99 -28.04 -0.66 38.41
CA ASN A 99 -26.82 -1.30 38.92
C ASN A 99 -26.48 -0.87 40.35
N GLU A 100 -26.80 0.36 40.70
CA GLU A 100 -26.32 1.01 41.93
C GLU A 100 -27.48 1.48 42.81
N ASN A 101 -27.21 1.72 44.09
CA ASN A 101 -28.18 2.33 44.99
C ASN A 101 -28.23 3.86 44.74
N PRO A 102 -29.38 4.43 44.33
CA PRO A 102 -29.50 5.87 44.05
C PRO A 102 -29.07 6.79 45.21
N GLU A 103 -29.24 6.35 46.46
CA GLU A 103 -28.90 7.12 47.67
C GLU A 103 -27.39 7.31 47.89
N GLU A 104 -26.57 6.45 47.27
CA GLU A 104 -25.11 6.49 47.39
C GLU A 104 -24.44 7.17 46.19
N MET A 105 -25.22 7.63 45.21
CA MET A 105 -24.72 8.18 43.96
C MET A 105 -24.51 9.70 44.02
N ASP A 106 -23.43 10.16 43.39
CA ASP A 106 -23.21 11.59 43.17
C ASP A 106 -24.32 12.23 42.33
N ASN A 107 -24.58 13.51 42.56
CA ASN A 107 -25.45 14.30 41.70
C ASN A 107 -24.97 14.30 40.23
N HIS A 108 -25.91 14.20 39.28
CA HIS A 108 -25.66 14.03 37.85
C HIS A 108 -26.00 15.26 36.99
N ARG A 109 -26.35 16.41 37.57
CA ARG A 109 -26.82 17.58 36.81
C ARG A 109 -25.82 18.13 35.79
N THR A 110 -24.52 18.01 36.09
CA THR A 110 -23.41 18.57 35.30
C THR A 110 -22.96 17.66 34.16
N ARG A 111 -23.59 16.49 33.99
CA ARG A 111 -23.22 15.55 32.92
C ARG A 111 -23.73 16.11 31.57
N PRO A 112 -22.90 16.15 30.50
CA PRO A 112 -23.28 16.80 29.25
C PRO A 112 -24.56 16.26 28.61
N GLU A 113 -24.75 14.94 28.64
CA GLU A 113 -25.95 14.31 28.08
C GLU A 113 -27.22 14.65 28.87
N ILE A 114 -27.09 14.85 30.19
CA ILE A 114 -28.20 15.20 31.07
C ILE A 114 -28.59 16.67 30.87
N ASP A 115 -27.60 17.56 30.76
CA ASP A 115 -27.84 18.98 30.49
C ASP A 115 -28.54 19.19 29.14
N THR A 116 -28.09 18.47 28.10
CA THR A 116 -28.73 18.48 26.78
C THR A 116 -30.18 17.98 26.85
N ALA A 117 -30.42 16.88 27.58
CA ALA A 117 -31.76 16.33 27.78
C ALA A 117 -32.70 17.30 28.51
N PHE A 118 -32.24 17.99 29.56
CA PHE A 118 -33.04 19.01 30.23
C PHE A 118 -33.29 20.26 29.37
N ALA A 119 -32.47 20.51 28.35
CA ALA A 119 -32.76 21.53 27.33
C ALA A 119 -33.84 21.08 26.31
N GLY A 120 -34.37 19.87 26.44
CA GLY A 120 -35.46 19.33 25.61
C GLY A 120 -34.98 18.55 24.38
N VAL A 121 -33.69 18.21 24.28
CA VAL A 121 -33.14 17.47 23.15
C VAL A 121 -32.37 16.25 23.65
N SER A 122 -32.48 15.11 22.98
CA SER A 122 -31.70 13.93 23.35
C SER A 122 -30.19 14.22 23.34
N GLY A 123 -29.50 13.86 24.42
CA GLY A 123 -28.06 14.04 24.58
C GLY A 123 -27.31 12.73 24.51
N THR A 124 -26.11 12.71 23.91
CA THR A 124 -25.21 11.54 23.93
C THR A 124 -23.82 11.95 24.35
N SER A 125 -23.18 11.17 25.22
CA SER A 125 -21.80 11.41 25.67
C SER A 125 -21.02 10.10 25.87
N LEU A 126 -19.72 10.14 25.53
CA LEU A 126 -18.79 9.05 25.80
C LEU A 126 -17.86 9.49 26.93
N ARG A 127 -18.00 8.88 28.12
CA ARG A 127 -17.22 9.27 29.31
C ARG A 127 -16.83 8.07 30.16
N PHE A 128 -15.86 8.28 31.05
CA PHE A 128 -15.52 7.32 32.08
C PHE A 128 -16.58 7.31 33.18
N SER A 129 -17.02 6.12 33.59
CA SER A 129 -17.89 5.91 34.73
C SER A 129 -17.04 5.70 35.97
N ASN A 130 -17.08 6.63 36.93
CA ASN A 130 -16.37 6.45 38.20
C ASN A 130 -16.98 5.29 39.00
N THR A 131 -18.30 5.16 38.98
CA THR A 131 -19.02 4.11 39.71
C THR A 131 -18.70 2.71 39.17
N LEU A 132 -18.60 2.54 37.85
CA LEU A 132 -18.31 1.23 37.23
C LEU A 132 -16.84 1.03 36.83
N GLY A 133 -15.98 2.04 37.00
CA GLY A 133 -14.55 1.96 36.66
C GLY A 133 -14.21 1.76 35.18
N GLN A 134 -15.11 2.09 34.25
CA GLN A 134 -14.91 1.85 32.82
C GLN A 134 -15.54 2.92 31.91
N ARG A 135 -15.11 3.00 30.64
CA ARG A 135 -15.69 3.91 29.65
C ARG A 135 -17.07 3.40 29.22
N MET A 136 -18.04 4.30 29.19
CA MET A 136 -19.44 4.01 28.86
C MET A 136 -19.94 5.02 27.84
N LEU A 137 -20.82 4.57 26.94
CA LEU A 137 -21.62 5.42 26.09
C LEU A 137 -22.95 5.70 26.80
N TYR A 138 -23.30 6.98 26.95
CA TYR A 138 -24.52 7.43 27.60
C TYR A 138 -25.40 8.14 26.59
N THR A 139 -26.69 7.81 26.61
CA THR A 139 -27.73 8.49 25.84
C THR A 139 -28.86 8.84 26.79
N ALA A 140 -29.31 10.08 26.74
CA ALA A 140 -30.31 10.62 27.65
C ALA A 140 -31.43 11.29 26.86
N ILE A 141 -32.68 11.02 27.24
CA ILE A 141 -33.88 11.61 26.62
C ILE A 141 -34.70 12.39 27.65
N PRO A 142 -35.33 13.51 27.26
CA PRO A 142 -36.26 14.23 28.12
C PRO A 142 -37.57 13.47 28.36
N LEU A 143 -38.05 13.53 29.60
CA LEU A 143 -39.39 13.11 30.01
C LEU A 143 -40.22 14.35 30.35
N TYR A 144 -41.41 14.45 29.77
CA TYR A 144 -42.30 15.61 29.93
C TYR A 144 -43.52 15.26 30.79
N ALA A 145 -44.07 16.29 31.46
CA ALA A 145 -45.26 16.14 32.29
C ALA A 145 -46.52 15.74 31.49
N GLY A 146 -46.61 16.09 30.21
CA GLY A 146 -47.77 15.88 29.33
C GLY A 146 -47.53 14.86 28.20
N ASP A 147 -48.61 14.40 27.58
CA ASP A 147 -48.53 13.50 26.41
C ASP A 147 -48.16 14.34 25.18
N ALA A 148 -47.09 13.95 24.50
CA ALA A 148 -46.54 14.68 23.36
C ALA A 148 -47.46 14.60 22.14
N HIS A 149 -48.56 15.34 22.14
CA HIS A 149 -49.31 15.75 20.96
C HIS A 149 -49.49 17.26 21.05
N GLY A 150 -48.88 17.96 20.11
CA GLY A 150 -48.62 19.40 20.17
C GLY A 150 -49.85 20.22 20.54
N ASN A 151 -49.74 20.94 21.64
CA ASN A 151 -50.49 22.18 21.79
C ASN A 151 -49.74 23.25 20.98
N GLU A 152 -50.40 23.79 19.96
CA GLU A 152 -49.96 24.94 19.14
C GLU A 152 -49.90 26.26 19.93
N GLY A 153 -49.61 26.21 21.23
CA GLY A 153 -49.60 27.36 22.13
C GLY A 153 -48.37 27.34 23.03
N GLY A 154 -47.24 27.84 22.51
CA GLY A 154 -46.21 28.66 23.17
C GLY A 154 -45.56 28.27 24.52
N ASP A 155 -46.13 27.38 25.32
CA ASP A 155 -45.58 27.00 26.62
C ASP A 155 -44.48 25.96 26.40
N LYS A 156 -43.27 26.29 26.85
CA LYS A 156 -42.14 25.37 26.86
C LYS A 156 -42.52 24.15 27.70
N GLU A 157 -42.66 22.99 27.06
CA GLU A 157 -42.89 21.73 27.76
C GLU A 157 -41.82 21.54 28.84
N VAL A 158 -42.26 21.46 30.09
CA VAL A 158 -41.35 21.32 31.22
C VAL A 158 -40.88 19.88 31.30
N VAL A 159 -39.56 19.68 31.19
CA VAL A 159 -38.92 18.39 31.41
C VAL A 159 -38.98 18.07 32.90
N ILE A 160 -39.73 17.03 33.27
CA ILE A 160 -39.92 16.61 34.66
C ILE A 160 -38.80 15.69 35.16
N SER A 161 -38.14 14.98 34.25
CA SER A 161 -37.06 14.04 34.54
C SER A 161 -36.31 13.67 33.27
N VAL A 162 -35.16 13.04 33.42
CA VAL A 162 -34.37 12.49 32.32
C VAL A 162 -34.25 10.98 32.46
N LEU A 163 -34.53 10.26 31.37
CA LEU A 163 -34.25 8.84 31.24
C LEU A 163 -32.91 8.68 30.52
N ARG A 164 -31.94 8.09 31.20
CA ARG A 164 -30.62 7.80 30.65
C ARG A 164 -30.44 6.30 30.46
N MET A 165 -29.96 5.91 29.30
CA MET A 165 -29.49 4.56 28.98
C MET A 165 -28.00 4.57 28.70
N SER A 166 -27.30 3.50 29.11
CA SER A 166 -25.87 3.39 28.89
C SER A 166 -25.36 1.97 28.76
N VAL A 167 -24.30 1.80 27.97
CA VAL A 167 -23.61 0.53 27.78
C VAL A 167 -22.10 0.70 27.90
N PRO A 168 -21.38 -0.32 28.38
CA PRO A 168 -19.92 -0.31 28.42
C PRO A 168 -19.31 -0.27 27.02
N LEU A 169 -18.28 0.55 26.82
CA LEU A 169 -17.50 0.57 25.58
C LEU A 169 -16.80 -0.78 25.34
N THR A 170 -16.57 -1.58 26.38
CA THR A 170 -16.02 -2.94 26.25
C THR A 170 -16.92 -3.87 25.43
N THR A 171 -18.25 -3.66 25.45
CA THR A 171 -19.19 -4.39 24.57
C THR A 171 -19.01 -4.01 23.10
N ILE A 172 -18.46 -2.82 22.84
CA ILE A 172 -18.15 -2.28 21.52
C ILE A 172 -16.75 -2.73 21.08
N ASP A 173 -15.81 -2.83 22.03
CA ASP A 173 -14.41 -3.20 21.77
C ASP A 173 -14.27 -4.57 21.12
N GLY A 174 -15.09 -5.55 21.50
CA GLY A 174 -15.08 -6.88 20.87
C GLY A 174 -15.44 -6.82 19.37
N ALA A 175 -16.49 -6.08 19.02
CA ALA A 175 -16.89 -5.88 17.63
C ALA A 175 -15.83 -5.08 16.84
N LEU A 176 -15.24 -4.07 17.46
CA LEU A 176 -14.14 -3.29 16.87
C LEU A 176 -12.87 -4.15 16.68
N ALA A 177 -12.58 -5.07 17.60
CA ALA A 177 -11.43 -5.96 17.49
C ALA A 177 -11.58 -6.93 16.32
N ASP A 178 -12.76 -7.51 16.10
CA ASP A 178 -13.03 -8.36 14.93
C ASP A 178 -12.86 -7.58 13.62
N ILE A 179 -13.38 -6.35 13.55
CA ILE A 179 -13.19 -5.47 12.38
C ILE A 179 -11.70 -5.18 12.15
N ARG A 180 -10.94 -4.85 13.20
CA ARG A 180 -9.49 -4.62 13.10
C ARG A 180 -8.76 -5.86 12.60
N ALA A 181 -9.11 -7.04 13.12
CA ALA A 181 -8.51 -8.31 12.70
C ALA A 181 -8.76 -8.58 11.21
N ARG A 182 -9.98 -8.32 10.72
CA ARG A 182 -10.32 -8.47 9.29
C ARG A 182 -9.59 -7.47 8.40
N ILE A 183 -9.45 -6.22 8.83
CA ILE A 183 -8.65 -5.20 8.12
C ILE A 183 -7.19 -5.64 8.03
N LEU A 184 -6.60 -6.11 9.13
CA LEU A 184 -5.22 -6.59 9.16
C LEU A 184 -5.03 -7.85 8.30
N ALA A 185 -5.95 -8.80 8.35
CA ALA A 185 -5.92 -9.99 7.50
C ALA A 185 -6.00 -9.61 6.02
N GLY A 186 -6.89 -8.68 5.65
CA GLY A 186 -6.98 -8.15 4.29
C GLY A 186 -5.70 -7.44 3.84
N ALA A 187 -5.08 -6.63 4.71
CA ALA A 187 -3.81 -5.97 4.44
C ALA A 187 -2.68 -6.97 4.21
N LEU A 188 -2.57 -8.02 5.03
CA LEU A 188 -1.56 -9.07 4.87
C LEU A 188 -1.75 -9.84 3.55
N LEU A 189 -3.00 -10.17 3.19
CA LEU A 189 -3.31 -10.81 1.92
C LEU A 189 -2.94 -9.91 0.72
N ALA A 190 -3.20 -8.60 0.80
CA ALA A 190 -2.82 -7.65 -0.24
C ALA A 190 -1.29 -7.57 -0.41
N VAL A 191 -0.54 -7.53 0.70
CA VAL A 191 0.94 -7.56 0.67
C VAL A 191 1.45 -8.87 0.06
N ALA A 192 0.91 -10.02 0.47
CA ALA A 192 1.29 -11.31 -0.09
C ALA A 192 1.02 -11.39 -1.60
N GLY A 193 -0.16 -10.92 -2.04
CA GLY A 193 -0.51 -10.82 -3.46
C GLY A 193 0.42 -9.91 -4.25
N ALA A 194 0.80 -8.76 -3.68
CA ALA A 194 1.73 -7.84 -4.32
C ALA A 194 3.15 -8.40 -4.45
N LEU A 195 3.64 -9.13 -3.43
CA LEU A 195 4.92 -9.84 -3.50
C LEU A 195 4.89 -10.92 -4.59
N LEU A 196 3.80 -11.69 -4.67
CA LEU A 196 3.61 -12.69 -5.72
C LEU A 196 3.59 -12.05 -7.12
N LEU A 197 2.82 -10.98 -7.31
CA LEU A 197 2.77 -10.25 -8.58
C LEU A 197 4.13 -9.68 -8.96
N THR A 198 4.86 -9.10 -8.01
CA THR A 198 6.20 -8.56 -8.25
C THR A 198 7.19 -9.66 -8.64
N PHE A 199 7.09 -10.83 -8.02
CA PHE A 199 7.88 -12.00 -8.41
C PHE A 199 7.56 -12.46 -9.85
N LEU A 200 6.28 -12.49 -10.24
CA LEU A 200 5.87 -12.82 -11.60
C LEU A 200 6.39 -11.80 -12.63
N VAL A 201 6.25 -10.50 -12.35
CA VAL A 201 6.77 -9.42 -13.21
C VAL A 201 8.30 -9.47 -13.34
N SER A 202 9.00 -9.75 -12.23
CA SER A 202 10.45 -9.94 -12.26
C SER A 202 10.86 -11.06 -13.22
N ARG A 203 10.06 -12.13 -13.27
CA ARG A 203 10.36 -13.30 -14.09
C ARG A 203 10.04 -13.08 -15.56
N SER A 204 9.01 -12.28 -15.88
CA SER A 204 8.61 -12.00 -17.27
C SER A 204 9.32 -10.81 -17.92
N ILE A 205 9.81 -9.85 -17.13
CA ILE A 205 10.42 -8.61 -17.67
C ILE A 205 11.86 -8.44 -17.20
N SER A 206 12.11 -8.37 -15.90
CA SER A 206 13.46 -8.01 -15.39
C SER A 206 14.51 -9.06 -15.75
N ARG A 207 14.15 -10.35 -15.69
CA ARG A 207 15.09 -11.45 -15.95
C ARG A 207 15.48 -11.56 -17.44
N PRO A 208 14.55 -11.49 -18.42
CA PRO A 208 14.94 -11.42 -19.83
C PRO A 208 15.80 -10.21 -20.18
N LEU A 209 15.53 -9.03 -19.60
CA LEU A 209 16.37 -7.84 -19.83
C LEU A 209 17.81 -8.05 -19.32
N GLU A 210 17.98 -8.69 -18.15
CA GLU A 210 19.32 -9.01 -17.62
C GLU A 210 20.08 -9.99 -18.52
N GLU A 211 19.39 -10.99 -19.11
CA GLU A 211 20.01 -11.90 -20.09
C GLU A 211 20.38 -11.19 -21.40
N MET A 212 19.55 -10.25 -21.87
CA MET A 212 19.86 -9.44 -23.05
C MET A 212 21.08 -8.53 -22.83
N THR A 213 21.20 -7.91 -21.66
CA THR A 213 22.40 -7.14 -21.32
C THR A 213 23.66 -8.02 -21.39
N LYS A 214 23.62 -9.23 -20.83
CA LYS A 214 24.75 -10.17 -20.91
C LYS A 214 25.07 -10.58 -22.35
N GLY A 215 24.06 -10.81 -23.18
CA GLY A 215 24.27 -11.14 -24.60
C GLY A 215 24.90 -9.97 -25.37
N ALA A 216 24.49 -8.73 -25.09
CA ALA A 216 25.05 -7.56 -25.75
C ALA A 216 26.52 -7.36 -25.36
N GLU A 217 26.88 -7.61 -24.10
CA GLU A 217 28.26 -7.65 -23.63
C GLU A 217 29.11 -8.76 -24.28
N GLN A 218 28.49 -9.84 -24.76
CA GLN A 218 29.17 -10.90 -25.51
C GLN A 218 29.40 -10.48 -26.96
N TYR A 219 28.38 -9.92 -27.62
CA TYR A 219 28.51 -9.35 -28.96
C TYR A 219 29.57 -8.24 -29.02
N ALA A 220 29.63 -7.38 -28.00
CA ALA A 220 30.67 -6.34 -27.89
C ALA A 220 32.10 -6.90 -27.76
N ARG A 221 32.25 -8.15 -27.31
CA ARG A 221 33.54 -8.85 -27.23
C ARG A 221 33.86 -9.67 -28.49
N GLY A 222 33.02 -9.60 -29.53
CA GLY A 222 33.19 -10.33 -30.79
C GLY A 222 32.69 -11.78 -30.75
N ASP A 223 31.99 -12.19 -29.69
CA ASP A 223 31.37 -13.51 -29.61
C ASP A 223 29.91 -13.45 -30.10
N PHE A 224 29.71 -13.69 -31.40
CA PHE A 224 28.39 -13.71 -32.05
C PHE A 224 27.72 -15.09 -32.07
N SER A 225 28.32 -16.10 -31.42
CA SER A 225 27.86 -17.49 -31.48
C SER A 225 26.55 -17.73 -30.71
N ARG A 226 26.27 -16.90 -29.69
CA ARG A 226 25.16 -17.10 -28.76
C ARG A 226 23.97 -16.20 -29.10
N ARG A 227 22.84 -16.79 -29.46
CA ARG A 227 21.61 -16.06 -29.82
C ARG A 227 20.75 -15.71 -28.60
N MET A 228 20.31 -14.45 -28.52
CA MET A 228 19.51 -13.94 -27.41
C MET A 228 18.10 -14.54 -27.40
N LEU A 229 17.46 -14.71 -28.56
CA LEU A 229 16.06 -15.14 -28.66
C LEU A 229 15.81 -16.53 -28.04
N HIS A 230 16.80 -17.42 -28.11
CA HIS A 230 16.68 -18.78 -27.57
C HIS A 230 16.67 -18.79 -26.02
N SER A 231 17.28 -17.80 -25.38
CA SER A 231 17.35 -17.70 -23.91
C SER A 231 16.09 -17.08 -23.28
N THR A 232 15.29 -16.33 -24.04
CA THR A 232 14.17 -15.52 -23.54
C THR A 232 12.79 -16.07 -23.90
N LYS A 233 12.70 -17.01 -24.84
CA LYS A 233 11.46 -17.47 -25.50
C LYS A 233 10.37 -18.02 -24.58
N ALA A 234 10.71 -18.59 -23.43
CA ALA A 234 9.73 -19.24 -22.56
C ALA A 234 8.87 -18.27 -21.74
N MET A 235 9.32 -17.02 -21.51
CA MET A 235 8.68 -16.11 -20.52
C MET A 235 8.69 -14.62 -20.89
N ALA A 236 9.22 -14.25 -22.05
CA ALA A 236 9.33 -12.86 -22.48
C ALA A 236 8.04 -12.33 -23.10
N SER A 237 7.77 -11.04 -22.91
CA SER A 237 6.70 -10.34 -23.65
C SER A 237 7.03 -10.26 -25.14
N LYS A 238 6.03 -9.92 -25.96
CA LYS A 238 6.20 -9.76 -27.41
C LYS A 238 7.28 -8.72 -27.75
N GLU A 239 7.33 -7.63 -26.98
CA GLU A 239 8.28 -6.53 -27.14
C GLU A 239 9.71 -6.99 -26.86
N ILE A 240 9.92 -7.77 -25.78
CA ILE A 240 11.23 -8.34 -25.46
C ILE A 240 11.68 -9.34 -26.53
N ALA A 241 10.78 -10.20 -27.01
CA ALA A 241 11.08 -11.13 -28.10
C ALA A 241 11.44 -10.39 -29.40
N SER A 242 10.75 -9.30 -29.72
CA SER A 242 11.05 -8.45 -30.88
C SER A 242 12.42 -7.81 -30.75
N LEU A 243 12.78 -7.30 -29.57
CA LEU A 243 14.10 -6.72 -29.34
C LEU A 243 15.21 -7.77 -29.43
N ALA A 244 15.00 -8.96 -28.86
CA ALA A 244 15.95 -10.06 -28.96
C ALA A 244 16.19 -10.47 -30.43
N THR A 245 15.13 -10.49 -31.24
CA THR A 245 15.22 -10.77 -32.68
C THR A 245 16.03 -9.71 -33.41
N ALA A 246 15.79 -8.42 -33.13
CA ALA A 246 16.55 -7.32 -33.73
C ALA A 246 18.03 -7.34 -33.33
N MET A 247 18.35 -7.68 -32.07
CA MET A 247 19.73 -7.85 -31.61
C MET A 247 20.43 -9.03 -32.29
N ASP A 248 19.73 -10.15 -32.49
CA ASP A 248 20.29 -11.31 -33.19
C ASP A 248 20.56 -10.99 -34.67
N GLN A 249 19.67 -10.25 -35.34
CA GLN A 249 19.88 -9.75 -36.71
C GLN A 249 21.09 -8.81 -36.81
N MET A 250 21.28 -7.94 -35.82
CA MET A 250 22.45 -7.07 -35.76
C MET A 250 23.75 -7.87 -35.60
N ALA A 251 23.73 -8.92 -34.78
CA ALA A 251 24.88 -9.81 -34.62
C ALA A 251 25.21 -10.54 -35.94
N ASP A 252 24.21 -11.01 -36.68
CA ASP A 252 24.41 -11.60 -38.02
C ASP A 252 25.10 -10.62 -38.98
N GLN A 253 24.60 -9.38 -39.03
CA GLN A 253 25.14 -8.37 -39.95
C GLN A 253 26.56 -7.94 -39.56
N LEU A 254 26.87 -7.89 -38.25
CA LEU A 254 28.23 -7.63 -37.77
C LEU A 254 29.18 -8.76 -38.12
N ASP A 255 28.78 -10.02 -37.92
CA ASP A 255 29.60 -11.19 -38.24
C ASP A 255 29.90 -11.29 -39.75
N GLU A 256 28.89 -11.03 -40.59
CA GLU A 256 29.06 -10.97 -42.05
C GLU A 256 29.99 -9.83 -42.49
N THR A 257 29.83 -8.65 -41.90
CA THR A 257 30.66 -7.48 -42.22
C THR A 257 32.11 -7.72 -41.82
N ILE A 258 32.36 -8.25 -40.61
CA ILE A 258 33.70 -8.58 -40.13
C ILE A 258 34.33 -9.67 -41.00
N SER A 259 33.59 -10.73 -41.31
CA SER A 259 34.06 -11.81 -42.19
C SER A 259 34.41 -11.30 -43.59
N THR A 260 33.61 -10.39 -44.14
CA THR A 260 33.87 -9.75 -45.43
C THR A 260 35.16 -8.93 -45.40
N ILE A 261 35.36 -8.11 -44.35
CA ILE A 261 36.57 -7.29 -44.17
C ILE A 261 37.81 -8.20 -44.07
N VAL A 262 37.74 -9.28 -43.27
CA VAL A 262 38.84 -10.23 -43.12
C VAL A 262 39.17 -10.91 -44.46
N ASN A 263 38.16 -11.35 -45.21
CA ASN A 263 38.35 -11.96 -46.52
C ASN A 263 38.95 -10.98 -47.54
N GLN A 264 38.47 -9.74 -47.60
CA GLN A 264 39.02 -8.69 -48.46
C GLN A 264 40.48 -8.38 -48.12
N ARG A 265 40.81 -8.29 -46.83
CA ARG A 265 42.19 -8.10 -46.36
C ARG A 265 43.08 -9.27 -46.82
N ASN A 266 42.64 -10.51 -46.61
CA ASN A 266 43.40 -11.70 -47.01
C ASN A 266 43.60 -11.77 -48.53
N GLN A 267 42.59 -11.39 -49.32
CA GLN A 267 42.70 -11.29 -50.77
C GLN A 267 43.72 -10.25 -51.21
N LEU A 268 43.66 -9.03 -50.66
CA LEU A 268 44.63 -7.96 -50.96
C LEU A 268 46.07 -8.39 -50.59
N GLU A 269 46.25 -9.04 -49.45
CA GLU A 269 47.55 -9.54 -48.99
C GLU A 269 48.10 -10.67 -49.88
N THR A 270 47.22 -11.54 -50.37
CA THR A 270 47.56 -12.60 -51.33
C THR A 270 47.98 -12.00 -52.67
N VAL A 271 47.19 -11.05 -53.20
CA VAL A 271 47.50 -10.35 -54.46
C VAL A 271 48.82 -9.60 -54.34
N PHE A 272 49.00 -8.79 -53.29
CA PHE A 272 50.24 -8.06 -53.01
C PHE A 272 51.44 -9.00 -52.95
N SER A 273 51.31 -10.15 -52.26
CA SER A 273 52.39 -11.13 -52.16
C SER A 273 52.73 -11.79 -53.50
N SER A 274 51.71 -12.10 -54.32
CA SER A 274 51.88 -12.77 -55.62
C SER A 274 52.27 -11.86 -56.80
N MET A 275 52.28 -10.53 -56.61
CA MET A 275 52.66 -9.59 -57.66
C MET A 275 54.10 -9.83 -58.13
N VAL A 276 54.30 -9.81 -59.46
CA VAL A 276 55.59 -10.08 -60.09
C VAL A 276 56.52 -8.87 -59.99
N GLU A 277 55.98 -7.66 -60.03
CA GLU A 277 56.76 -6.45 -59.83
C GLU A 277 57.19 -6.30 -58.36
N ALA A 278 58.45 -5.89 -58.15
CA ALA A 278 58.95 -5.54 -56.83
C ALA A 278 58.23 -4.28 -56.30
N LEU A 279 57.49 -4.42 -55.21
CA LEU A 279 56.84 -3.31 -54.50
C LEU A 279 57.44 -3.12 -53.11
N ILE A 280 57.71 -1.85 -52.77
CA ILE A 280 58.17 -1.42 -51.45
C ILE A 280 57.25 -0.28 -51.02
N ALA A 281 56.59 -0.43 -49.88
CA ALA A 281 55.85 0.66 -49.23
C ALA A 281 56.74 1.28 -48.16
N VAL A 282 56.88 2.61 -48.17
CA VAL A 282 57.65 3.38 -47.18
C VAL A 282 56.78 4.42 -46.48
N ASP A 283 57.15 4.78 -45.25
CA ASP A 283 56.53 5.88 -44.51
C ASP A 283 57.10 7.24 -44.91
N ARG A 284 56.68 8.30 -44.20
CA ARG A 284 57.12 9.67 -44.48
C ARG A 284 58.60 9.90 -44.14
N GLU A 285 59.18 9.01 -43.35
CA GLU A 285 60.56 9.01 -42.88
C GLU A 285 61.42 8.00 -43.67
N GLU A 286 60.94 7.53 -44.83
CA GLU A 286 61.60 6.56 -45.71
C GLU A 286 61.88 5.19 -45.07
N ARG A 287 61.13 4.81 -44.03
CA ARG A 287 61.21 3.47 -43.43
C ARG A 287 60.27 2.51 -44.13
N ILE A 288 60.73 1.29 -44.36
CA ILE A 288 59.94 0.24 -45.01
C ILE A 288 58.76 -0.15 -44.12
N ILE A 289 57.54 0.07 -44.61
CA ILE A 289 56.28 -0.40 -44.00
C ILE A 289 56.02 -1.86 -44.40
N SER A 290 56.21 -2.19 -45.68
CA SER A 290 56.05 -3.56 -46.20
C SER A 290 56.77 -3.75 -47.53
N ILE A 291 57.11 -5.01 -47.84
CA ILE A 291 57.63 -5.45 -49.14
C ILE A 291 56.91 -6.73 -49.58
N ASN A 292 56.76 -6.95 -50.88
CA ASN A 292 56.18 -8.17 -51.43
C ASN A 292 57.23 -9.27 -51.72
N ASP A 293 56.82 -10.43 -52.24
CA ASP A 293 57.73 -11.57 -52.47
C ASP A 293 58.73 -11.27 -53.57
N ALA A 294 58.30 -10.58 -54.63
CA ALA A 294 59.18 -10.15 -55.71
C ALA A 294 60.32 -9.27 -55.20
N THR A 295 60.05 -8.29 -54.34
CA THR A 295 61.09 -7.46 -53.70
C THR A 295 62.01 -8.29 -52.82
N ALA A 296 61.45 -9.15 -51.98
CA ALA A 296 62.23 -10.02 -51.08
C ALA A 296 63.19 -10.93 -51.87
N GLN A 297 62.72 -11.52 -52.98
CA GLN A 297 63.53 -12.35 -53.88
C GLN A 297 64.56 -11.53 -54.66
N LEU A 298 64.19 -10.35 -55.16
CA LEU A 298 65.07 -9.49 -55.96
C LEU A 298 66.29 -9.00 -55.16
N PHE A 299 66.07 -8.60 -53.90
CA PHE A 299 67.13 -8.08 -53.04
C PHE A 299 67.71 -9.10 -52.06
N GLY A 300 67.17 -10.33 -52.05
CA GLY A 300 67.64 -11.42 -51.17
C GLY A 300 67.43 -11.14 -49.68
N ILE A 301 66.38 -10.38 -49.34
CA ILE A 301 66.07 -9.93 -47.98
C ILE A 301 64.78 -10.56 -47.45
N GLU A 302 64.76 -10.87 -46.16
CA GLU A 302 63.57 -11.42 -45.51
C GLU A 302 62.56 -10.32 -45.17
N ARG A 303 61.27 -10.54 -45.49
CA ARG A 303 60.20 -9.54 -45.30
C ARG A 303 60.15 -8.96 -43.89
N GLN A 304 60.24 -9.81 -42.88
CA GLN A 304 60.17 -9.39 -41.47
C GLN A 304 61.40 -8.60 -41.04
N ALA A 305 62.57 -8.92 -41.58
CA ALA A 305 63.82 -8.22 -41.27
C ALA A 305 63.93 -6.84 -41.92
N ALA A 306 63.17 -6.59 -43.00
CA ALA A 306 63.15 -5.32 -43.71
C ALA A 306 62.23 -4.27 -43.08
N GLN A 307 61.17 -4.67 -42.36
CA GLN A 307 60.20 -3.75 -41.78
C GLN A 307 60.82 -2.81 -40.73
N GLY A 308 60.50 -1.52 -40.83
CA GLY A 308 60.95 -0.46 -39.91
C GLY A 308 62.36 0.07 -40.15
N ARG A 309 63.15 -0.56 -41.03
CA ARG A 309 64.47 -0.08 -41.45
C ARG A 309 64.34 1.02 -42.49
N LEU A 310 65.31 1.93 -42.53
CA LEU A 310 65.41 2.91 -43.61
C LEU A 310 65.61 2.16 -44.93
N VAL A 311 64.88 2.55 -45.97
CA VAL A 311 64.93 1.86 -47.27
C VAL A 311 66.36 1.79 -47.82
N GLN A 312 67.14 2.86 -47.60
CA GLN A 312 68.54 3.00 -48.02
C GLN A 312 69.51 2.05 -47.29
N GLU A 313 69.12 1.50 -46.14
CA GLU A 313 69.96 0.56 -45.35
C GLU A 313 69.65 -0.90 -45.65
N ALA A 314 68.49 -1.17 -46.25
CA ALA A 314 67.96 -2.51 -46.44
C ALA A 314 68.08 -3.00 -47.88
N ILE A 315 68.21 -2.08 -48.85
CA ILE A 315 68.12 -2.30 -50.29
C ILE A 315 69.14 -1.39 -50.98
#